data_AF-A0A3R6FUY2-F1
#
_entry.id   AF-A0A3R6FUY2-F1
#
_cell.length_a   1.000
_cell.length_b   1.000
_cell.length_c   1.000
_cell.angle_alpha   90.00
_cell.angle_beta   90.00
_cell.angle_gamma   90.00
#
_symmetry.space_group_name_H-M   'P 1'
#
loop_
_entity.id
_entity.type
_entity.pdbx_description
1 polymer ?
#
loop_
_entity_poly.entity_id
_entity_poly.type
_entity_poly.pdbx_seq_one_letter_code
_entity_poly.pdbx_strand_id
1 'polypeptide(L)'
;MKYPIGIQNFSEIVDGGYVYLDKTKLLYDLVHNGKIYFLSRPRRFGKSLLISTLECYFQGKKELFKGLAIEQLEKEWKQYPVFHIDFNGKNFTQAGELEKTLQTFVETQELNYGRNPLANTLGDRFMAVLKAAHERTGLGAVVLIDEYDKPLLDVLDSGLKTFDSEGNERLLEDRHREIMKGFYSVFKAADRDLKFVLLTGVTKFSQVSVFSGFNQPDDISMDDRYEALCGITEEELYSVFDEQIKAMAARYKVSEDEMKYRLKRKYDGYHFSPSMLDIYNPFSILNSLSKKILSDFWFRTGSPTYLVRLLAHFDENLNELTGKFYPTSSFIDYKADTEAPLPMIYQSGYLTIKDWNMDTDSYLLDFPNDEVKAGFVTMVAANYLKPKESPDAWVVEVVNTMKMGDCDKLEKLLTSFFASIPYSQRRKDDEREKERYFQYTFYLVIRMISSFTVLIEKEQSEGRVDCIIETPMFVYIFEFKRDGSATEALKQIEEKGYAREYATDNRTIYLIGCNFSSKTGTIDDWKSKGKSV
;
A
#
# COMPACT_ATOMS: atom_id res chain seq x y z
N MET A 1 -8.92 -23.43 -14.12
CA MET A 1 -8.87 -21.95 -14.22
C MET A 1 -7.42 -21.51 -14.33
N LYS A 2 -7.09 -20.59 -15.25
CA LYS A 2 -5.75 -19.98 -15.35
C LYS A 2 -5.80 -18.59 -14.71
N TYR A 3 -4.82 -18.25 -13.86
CA TYR A 3 -4.76 -16.97 -13.17
C TYR A 3 -3.77 -16.02 -13.89
N PRO A 4 -4.13 -14.75 -14.16
CA PRO A 4 -3.27 -13.80 -14.86
C PRO A 4 -2.21 -13.17 -13.94
N ILE A 5 -1.49 -13.98 -13.16
CA ILE A 5 -0.51 -13.49 -12.19
C ILE A 5 0.70 -12.93 -12.94
N GLY A 6 0.91 -11.62 -12.86
CA GLY A 6 2.01 -10.94 -13.54
C GLY A 6 1.74 -10.59 -15.00
N ILE A 7 0.53 -10.89 -15.51
CA ILE A 7 0.10 -10.51 -16.86
C ILE A 7 -0.69 -9.21 -16.74
N GLN A 8 -0.23 -8.17 -17.44
CA GLN A 8 -0.88 -6.85 -17.46
C GLN A 8 -1.52 -6.54 -18.81
N ASN A 9 -1.25 -7.35 -19.83
CA ASN A 9 -1.79 -7.18 -21.16
C ASN A 9 -3.20 -7.82 -21.27
N PHE A 10 -4.21 -7.00 -21.56
CA PHE A 10 -5.59 -7.46 -21.65
C PHE A 10 -5.80 -8.49 -22.77
N SER A 11 -5.20 -8.27 -23.95
CA SER A 11 -5.31 -9.23 -25.07
C SER A 11 -4.70 -10.59 -24.72
N GLU A 12 -3.57 -10.62 -24.01
CA GLU A 12 -2.95 -11.87 -23.56
C GLU A 12 -3.82 -12.62 -22.55
N ILE A 13 -4.53 -11.90 -21.66
CA ILE A 13 -5.46 -12.50 -20.71
C ILE A 13 -6.61 -13.19 -21.46
N VAL A 14 -7.24 -12.49 -22.41
CA VAL A 14 -8.37 -13.00 -23.17
C VAL A 14 -7.95 -14.16 -24.08
N ASP A 15 -6.95 -13.95 -24.93
CA ASP A 15 -6.49 -14.96 -25.90
C ASP A 15 -5.87 -16.18 -25.21
N GLY A 16 -5.24 -15.98 -24.05
CA GLY A 16 -4.66 -17.04 -23.24
C GLY A 16 -5.67 -17.85 -22.43
N GLY A 17 -6.95 -17.44 -22.39
CA GLY A 17 -8.01 -18.06 -21.59
C GLY A 17 -7.76 -17.93 -20.08
N TYR A 18 -7.17 -16.81 -19.65
CA TYR A 18 -7.03 -16.46 -18.24
C TYR A 18 -8.34 -15.89 -17.70
N VAL A 19 -8.56 -16.05 -16.39
CA VAL A 19 -9.70 -15.41 -15.73
C VAL A 19 -9.55 -13.89 -15.80
N TYR A 20 -10.59 -13.21 -16.25
CA TYR A 20 -10.72 -11.76 -16.27
C TYR A 20 -11.97 -11.38 -15.47
N LEU A 21 -11.82 -10.47 -14.52
CA LEU A 21 -12.95 -9.90 -13.78
C LEU A 21 -13.46 -8.69 -14.54
N ASP A 22 -14.72 -8.75 -14.98
CA ASP A 22 -15.25 -7.80 -15.93
C ASP A 22 -15.56 -6.44 -15.30
N LYS A 23 -14.69 -5.45 -15.60
CA LYS A 23 -14.86 -4.04 -15.21
C LYS A 23 -15.37 -3.16 -16.34
N THR A 24 -15.76 -3.76 -17.48
CA THR A 24 -15.93 -3.01 -18.73
C THR A 24 -17.18 -2.13 -18.74
N LYS A 25 -18.17 -2.38 -17.86
CA LYS A 25 -19.27 -1.44 -17.61
C LYS A 25 -18.78 -0.11 -17.03
N LEU A 26 -17.94 -0.16 -15.99
CA LEU A 26 -17.34 1.03 -15.39
C LEU A 26 -16.43 1.77 -16.38
N LEU A 27 -15.71 1.01 -17.21
CA LEU A 27 -14.91 1.56 -18.30
C LEU A 27 -15.78 2.34 -19.29
N TYR A 28 -16.93 1.77 -19.69
CA TYR A 28 -17.88 2.43 -20.59
C TYR A 28 -18.36 3.76 -20.00
N ASP A 29 -18.73 3.78 -18.72
CA ASP A 29 -19.15 5.01 -18.03
C ASP A 29 -18.00 6.04 -17.99
N LEU A 30 -16.78 5.60 -17.68
CA LEU A 30 -15.59 6.46 -17.62
C LEU A 30 -15.31 7.17 -18.95
N VAL A 31 -15.35 6.45 -20.08
CA VAL A 31 -15.00 7.01 -21.40
C VAL A 31 -16.10 7.91 -22.01
N HIS A 32 -17.32 7.88 -21.45
CA HIS A 32 -18.45 8.68 -21.92
C HIS A 32 -18.77 9.88 -21.04
N ASN A 33 -18.39 9.87 -19.75
CA ASN A 33 -18.75 10.94 -18.80
C ASN A 33 -17.69 12.02 -18.62
N GLY A 34 -16.50 11.87 -19.20
CA GLY A 34 -15.45 12.87 -19.12
C GLY A 34 -14.29 12.58 -20.04
N LYS A 35 -13.23 13.37 -19.86
CA LYS A 35 -12.14 13.48 -20.83
C LYS A 35 -10.77 13.29 -20.22
N ILE A 36 -10.51 13.89 -19.06
CA ILE A 36 -9.19 13.90 -18.44
C ILE A 36 -9.34 13.41 -17.02
N TYR A 37 -8.77 12.24 -16.75
CA TYR A 37 -8.90 11.54 -15.48
C TYR A 37 -7.55 11.27 -14.84
N PHE A 38 -7.56 11.26 -13.51
CA PHE A 38 -6.47 10.77 -12.68
C PHE A 38 -6.99 9.66 -11.77
N LEU A 39 -6.27 8.54 -11.72
CA LEU A 39 -6.55 7.43 -10.83
C LEU A 39 -5.29 7.02 -10.06
N SER A 40 -5.32 7.17 -8.74
CA SER A 40 -4.33 6.57 -7.85
C SER A 40 -4.90 5.31 -7.20
N ARG A 41 -4.13 4.24 -7.23
CA ARG A 41 -4.39 3.01 -6.47
C ARG A 41 -3.05 2.44 -5.98
N PRO A 42 -3.05 1.68 -4.89
CA PRO A 42 -1.83 1.03 -4.44
C PRO A 42 -1.23 0.10 -5.51
N ARG A 43 0.01 -0.33 -5.29
CA ARG A 43 0.68 -1.28 -6.19
C ARG A 43 -0.14 -2.56 -6.35
N ARG A 44 -0.08 -3.17 -7.53
CA ARG A 44 -0.71 -4.47 -7.85
C ARG A 44 -2.26 -4.49 -7.77
N PHE A 45 -2.92 -3.35 -7.83
CA PHE A 45 -4.39 -3.24 -7.91
C PHE A 45 -4.99 -3.40 -9.31
N GLY A 46 -4.17 -3.56 -10.35
CA GLY A 46 -4.65 -3.75 -11.73
C GLY A 46 -4.66 -2.49 -12.60
N LYS A 47 -4.00 -1.40 -12.18
CA LYS A 47 -3.89 -0.14 -12.95
C LYS A 47 -3.38 -0.35 -14.39
N SER A 48 -2.26 -1.06 -14.57
CA SER A 48 -1.73 -1.36 -15.91
C SER A 48 -2.66 -2.24 -16.74
N LEU A 49 -3.43 -3.14 -16.10
CA LEU A 49 -4.45 -3.94 -16.79
C LEU A 49 -5.62 -3.06 -17.24
N LEU A 50 -6.05 -2.09 -16.43
CA LEU A 50 -7.04 -1.09 -16.83
C LEU A 50 -6.54 -0.28 -18.03
N ILE A 51 -5.29 0.19 -18.01
CA ILE A 51 -4.66 0.89 -19.15
C ILE A 51 -4.67 0.03 -20.41
N SER A 52 -4.24 -1.23 -20.32
CA SER A 52 -4.24 -2.15 -21.45
C SER A 52 -5.65 -2.46 -21.97
N THR A 53 -6.64 -2.53 -21.09
CA THR A 53 -8.05 -2.72 -21.45
C THR A 53 -8.58 -1.49 -22.21
N LEU A 54 -8.31 -0.28 -21.71
CA LEU A 54 -8.65 0.98 -22.38
C LEU A 54 -7.96 1.11 -23.74
N GLU A 55 -6.68 0.74 -23.83
CA GLU A 55 -5.94 0.72 -25.08
C GLU A 55 -6.62 -0.18 -26.12
N CYS A 56 -6.99 -1.41 -25.73
CA CYS A 56 -7.69 -2.33 -26.63
C CYS A 56 -9.08 -1.81 -27.04
N TYR A 57 -9.80 -1.18 -26.12
CA TYR A 57 -11.10 -0.57 -26.38
C TYR A 57 -10.99 0.56 -27.42
N PHE A 58 -10.08 1.52 -27.20
CA PHE A 58 -9.90 2.66 -28.10
C PHE A 58 -9.25 2.28 -29.44
N GLN A 59 -8.50 1.18 -29.51
CA GLN A 59 -8.04 0.58 -30.77
C GLN A 59 -9.15 -0.14 -31.54
N GLY A 60 -10.38 -0.19 -31.02
CA GLY A 60 -11.53 -0.82 -31.68
C GLY A 60 -11.43 -2.35 -31.75
N LYS A 61 -10.68 -2.99 -30.85
CA LYS A 61 -10.48 -4.46 -30.83
C LYS A 61 -11.70 -5.21 -30.26
N LYS A 62 -12.88 -5.03 -30.88
CA LYS A 62 -14.17 -5.58 -30.44
C LYS A 62 -14.12 -7.06 -30.06
N GLU A 63 -13.39 -7.86 -30.83
CA GLU A 63 -13.30 -9.32 -30.65
C GLU A 63 -12.78 -9.72 -29.25
N LEU A 64 -11.95 -8.89 -28.62
CA LEU A 64 -11.42 -9.13 -27.27
C LEU A 64 -12.46 -8.91 -26.15
N PHE A 65 -13.59 -8.28 -26.45
CA PHE A 65 -14.62 -7.91 -25.46
C PHE A 65 -15.85 -8.81 -25.51
N LYS A 66 -15.82 -9.90 -26.29
CA LYS A 66 -16.93 -10.85 -26.37
C LYS A 66 -17.27 -11.45 -25.01
N GLY A 67 -18.55 -11.42 -24.64
CA GLY A 67 -19.06 -11.90 -23.36
C GLY A 67 -18.84 -10.95 -22.18
N LEU A 68 -18.23 -9.78 -22.40
CA LEU A 68 -18.08 -8.74 -21.38
C LEU A 68 -19.23 -7.72 -21.49
N ALA A 69 -19.53 -7.01 -20.41
CA ALA A 69 -20.63 -6.07 -20.30
C ALA A 69 -20.59 -5.00 -21.41
N ILE A 70 -19.41 -4.50 -21.76
CA ILE A 70 -19.26 -3.47 -22.80
C ILE A 70 -19.64 -3.93 -24.20
N GLU A 71 -19.66 -5.24 -24.49
CA GLU A 71 -20.12 -5.76 -25.79
C GLU A 71 -21.56 -5.33 -26.09
N GLN A 72 -22.40 -5.26 -25.07
CA GLN A 72 -23.81 -4.86 -25.19
C GLN A 72 -24.01 -3.34 -25.16
N LEU A 73 -23.05 -2.60 -24.58
CA LEU A 73 -23.13 -1.15 -24.38
C LEU A 73 -22.56 -0.38 -25.59
N GLU A 74 -21.39 -0.79 -26.09
CA GLU A 74 -20.69 -0.10 -27.18
C GLU A 74 -21.13 -0.60 -28.56
N LYS A 75 -21.54 0.35 -29.43
CA LYS A 75 -22.13 0.06 -30.75
C LYS A 75 -21.25 0.47 -31.92
N GLU A 76 -20.45 1.52 -31.78
CA GLU A 76 -19.72 2.14 -32.89
C GLU A 76 -18.30 1.61 -33.05
N TRP A 77 -17.64 1.17 -31.96
CA TRP A 77 -16.29 0.57 -31.97
C TRP A 77 -15.28 1.33 -32.85
N LYS A 78 -15.22 2.65 -32.68
CA LYS A 78 -14.30 3.54 -33.42
C LYS A 78 -12.84 3.23 -33.08
N GLN A 79 -11.95 3.39 -34.07
CA GLN A 79 -10.51 3.25 -33.91
C GLN A 79 -9.86 4.62 -33.70
N TYR A 80 -9.47 4.91 -32.47
CA TYR A 80 -8.83 6.17 -32.08
C TYR A 80 -7.29 6.06 -32.17
N PRO A 81 -6.58 7.17 -32.43
CA PRO A 81 -5.14 7.19 -32.27
C PRO A 81 -4.78 7.15 -30.77
N VAL A 82 -4.15 6.05 -30.35
CA VAL A 82 -3.78 5.80 -28.93
C VAL A 82 -2.29 6.04 -28.71
N PHE A 83 -1.99 6.81 -27.68
CA PHE A 83 -0.66 7.19 -27.22
C PHE A 83 -0.47 6.65 -25.81
N HIS A 84 0.25 5.55 -25.67
CA HIS A 84 0.52 4.92 -24.37
C HIS A 84 1.99 5.16 -23.98
N ILE A 85 2.19 5.78 -22.82
CA ILE A 85 3.50 5.92 -22.18
C ILE A 85 3.50 5.21 -20.83
N ASP A 86 4.53 4.39 -20.62
CA ASP A 86 4.78 3.68 -19.36
C ASP A 86 6.17 4.07 -18.86
N PHE A 87 6.26 4.59 -17.63
CA PHE A 87 7.52 4.96 -17.00
C PHE A 87 8.23 3.79 -16.31
N ASN A 88 7.64 2.58 -16.28
CA ASN A 88 8.28 1.40 -15.71
C ASN A 88 9.58 1.00 -16.43
N GLY A 89 10.42 0.25 -15.71
CA GLY A 89 11.65 -0.34 -16.27
C GLY A 89 12.80 0.65 -16.53
N LYS A 90 12.64 1.93 -16.20
CA LYS A 90 13.68 2.96 -16.28
C LYS A 90 14.23 3.30 -14.90
N ASN A 91 15.50 3.73 -14.88
CA ASN A 91 16.15 4.22 -13.67
C ASN A 91 16.26 5.75 -13.71
N PHE A 92 15.28 6.43 -13.12
CA PHE A 92 15.24 7.88 -13.09
C PHE A 92 16.23 8.48 -12.07
N THR A 93 16.97 7.69 -11.29
CA THR A 93 18.07 8.24 -10.51
C THR A 93 19.25 8.68 -11.38
N GLN A 94 19.26 8.31 -12.67
CA GLN A 94 20.26 8.75 -13.63
C GLN A 94 19.81 10.05 -14.29
N ALA A 95 20.62 11.10 -14.16
CA ALA A 95 20.36 12.39 -14.80
C ALA A 95 20.24 12.23 -16.33
N GLY A 96 19.20 12.82 -16.93
CA GLY A 96 18.93 12.78 -18.36
C GLY A 96 18.05 11.61 -18.84
N GLU A 97 17.79 10.60 -17.99
CA GLU A 97 16.99 9.43 -18.41
C GLU A 97 15.51 9.78 -18.64
N LEU A 98 14.95 10.74 -17.89
CA LEU A 98 13.59 11.23 -18.10
C LEU A 98 13.45 11.94 -19.45
N GLU A 99 14.36 12.87 -19.76
CA GLU A 99 14.38 13.57 -21.05
C GLU A 99 14.49 12.58 -22.20
N LYS A 100 15.42 11.62 -22.10
CA LYS A 100 15.61 10.58 -23.11
C LYS A 100 14.36 9.72 -23.30
N THR A 101 13.70 9.34 -22.22
CA THR A 101 12.47 8.54 -22.26
C THR A 101 11.37 9.29 -23.01
N LEU A 102 11.13 10.56 -22.65
CA LEU A 102 10.11 11.36 -23.31
C LEU A 102 10.46 11.71 -24.76
N GLN A 103 11.74 12.00 -25.06
CA GLN A 103 12.21 12.23 -26.41
C GLN A 103 11.99 11.00 -27.29
N THR A 104 12.39 9.82 -26.81
CA THR A 104 12.20 8.55 -27.52
C THR A 104 10.72 8.28 -27.78
N PHE A 105 9.86 8.55 -26.79
CA PHE A 105 8.42 8.42 -26.93
C PHE A 105 7.89 9.32 -28.06
N VAL A 106 8.18 10.63 -28.02
CA VAL A 106 7.71 11.58 -29.04
C VAL A 106 8.26 11.25 -30.42
N GLU A 107 9.55 10.91 -30.53
CA GLU A 107 10.20 10.54 -31.79
C GLU A 107 9.56 9.31 -32.42
N THR A 108 9.20 8.31 -31.61
CA THR A 108 8.48 7.13 -32.10
C THR A 108 7.12 7.51 -32.70
N GLN A 109 6.44 8.50 -32.13
CA GLN A 109 5.16 8.97 -32.66
C GLN A 109 5.32 9.87 -33.90
N GLU A 110 6.40 10.65 -33.97
CA GLU A 110 6.75 11.43 -35.17
C GLU A 110 7.00 10.51 -36.38
N LEU A 111 7.50 9.29 -36.18
CA LEU A 111 7.61 8.30 -37.27
C LEU A 111 6.24 7.89 -37.83
N ASN A 112 5.20 7.89 -36.99
CA ASN A 112 3.85 7.46 -37.39
C ASN A 112 3.03 8.60 -38.01
N TYR A 113 3.14 9.81 -37.46
CA TYR A 113 2.29 10.96 -37.81
C TYR A 113 3.03 12.11 -38.51
N GLY A 114 4.36 12.06 -38.57
CA GLY A 114 5.21 13.09 -39.15
C GLY A 114 5.77 14.07 -38.12
N ARG A 115 6.96 14.60 -38.40
CA ARG A 115 7.62 15.63 -37.59
C ARG A 115 7.31 17.02 -38.15
N ASN A 116 6.84 17.92 -37.29
CA ASN A 116 6.70 19.32 -37.64
C ASN A 116 8.05 20.05 -37.50
N PRO A 117 8.65 20.58 -38.58
CA PRO A 117 9.95 21.25 -38.53
C PRO A 117 9.94 22.56 -37.73
N LEU A 118 8.76 23.14 -37.47
CA LEU A 118 8.61 24.36 -36.66
C LEU A 118 8.51 24.08 -35.15
N ALA A 119 8.34 22.82 -34.76
CA ALA A 119 8.24 22.41 -33.37
C ALA A 119 9.63 22.15 -32.78
N ASN A 120 10.09 23.03 -31.89
CA ASN A 120 11.45 23.00 -31.34
C ASN A 120 11.52 22.33 -29.97
N THR A 121 10.53 22.58 -29.10
CA THR A 121 10.51 21.95 -27.77
C THR A 121 9.85 20.58 -27.83
N LEU A 122 10.16 19.73 -26.84
CA LEU A 122 9.52 18.42 -26.69
C LEU A 122 7.98 18.53 -26.63
N GLY A 123 7.48 19.55 -25.91
CA GLY A 123 6.05 19.79 -25.80
C GLY A 123 5.40 20.19 -27.13
N ASP A 124 6.03 21.10 -27.87
CA ASP A 124 5.54 21.50 -29.21
C ASP A 124 5.52 20.33 -30.18
N ARG A 125 6.55 19.48 -30.13
CA ARG A 125 6.66 18.28 -30.97
C ARG A 125 5.51 17.31 -30.67
N PHE A 126 5.25 17.05 -29.39
CA PHE A 126 4.15 16.18 -29.00
C PHE A 126 2.79 16.76 -29.37
N MET A 127 2.57 18.06 -29.15
CA MET A 127 1.36 18.76 -29.58
C MET A 127 1.13 18.62 -31.10
N ALA A 128 2.18 18.81 -31.90
CA ALA A 128 2.10 18.67 -33.35
C ALA A 128 1.72 17.25 -33.78
N VAL A 129 2.25 16.24 -33.11
CA VAL A 129 1.91 14.83 -33.34
C VAL A 129 0.44 14.56 -33.00
N LEU A 130 -0.07 15.05 -31.86
CA LEU A 130 -1.48 14.89 -31.48
C LEU A 130 -2.42 15.51 -32.53
N LYS A 131 -2.09 16.73 -32.96
CA LYS A 131 -2.84 17.43 -34.02
C LYS A 131 -2.80 16.67 -35.35
N ALA A 132 -1.63 16.20 -35.78
CA ALA A 132 -1.49 15.42 -37.01
C ALA A 132 -2.27 14.10 -36.95
N ALA A 133 -2.29 13.43 -35.80
CA ALA A 133 -3.09 12.23 -35.59
C ALA A 133 -4.60 12.51 -35.69
N HIS A 134 -5.05 13.61 -35.11
CA HIS A 134 -6.44 14.05 -35.21
C HIS A 134 -6.83 14.40 -36.65
N GLU A 135 -6.01 15.18 -37.37
CA GLU A 135 -6.26 15.54 -38.77
C GLU A 135 -6.30 14.32 -39.69
N ARG A 136 -5.43 13.33 -39.45
CA ARG A 136 -5.35 12.12 -40.28
C ARG A 136 -6.50 11.13 -40.05
N THR A 137 -6.96 11.01 -38.81
CA THR A 137 -7.98 10.02 -38.42
C THR A 137 -9.39 10.60 -38.36
N GLY A 138 -9.52 11.93 -38.23
CA GLY A 138 -10.77 12.60 -37.93
C GLY A 138 -11.27 12.39 -36.49
N LEU A 139 -10.45 11.76 -35.63
CA LEU A 139 -10.80 11.42 -34.26
C LEU A 139 -9.74 11.95 -33.29
N GLY A 140 -10.17 12.49 -32.15
CA GLY A 140 -9.25 12.99 -31.12
C GLY A 140 -8.38 11.88 -30.53
N ALA A 141 -7.16 12.25 -30.14
CA ALA A 141 -6.17 11.36 -29.56
C ALA A 141 -6.53 10.89 -28.16
N VAL A 142 -6.18 9.63 -27.87
CA VAL A 142 -6.30 9.01 -26.56
C VAL A 142 -4.91 8.91 -25.97
N VAL A 143 -4.70 9.46 -24.77
CA VAL A 143 -3.40 9.45 -24.10
C VAL A 143 -3.51 8.67 -22.78
N LEU A 144 -2.73 7.60 -22.65
CA LEU A 144 -2.71 6.73 -21.48
C LEU A 144 -1.33 6.78 -20.86
N ILE A 145 -1.24 7.17 -19.59
CA ILE A 145 0.01 7.35 -18.86
C ILE A 145 0.01 6.42 -17.64
N ASP A 146 0.87 5.40 -17.66
CA ASP A 146 1.07 4.48 -16.53
C ASP A 146 2.30 4.85 -15.70
N GLU A 147 2.22 4.62 -14.39
CA GLU A 147 3.22 4.98 -13.37
C GLU A 147 3.76 6.42 -13.53
N TYR A 148 2.84 7.37 -13.73
CA TYR A 148 3.15 8.79 -14.00
C TYR A 148 4.06 9.44 -12.95
N ASP A 149 4.00 8.93 -11.72
CA ASP A 149 4.67 9.38 -10.50
C ASP A 149 6.09 8.82 -10.36
N LYS A 150 6.40 7.70 -11.03
CA LYS A 150 7.69 7.01 -10.90
C LYS A 150 8.92 7.91 -11.11
N PRO A 151 8.99 8.79 -12.14
CA PRO A 151 10.16 9.65 -12.33
C PRO A 151 10.44 10.59 -11.16
N LEU A 152 9.40 11.03 -10.45
CA LEU A 152 9.55 11.85 -9.25
C LEU A 152 9.84 10.99 -8.02
N LEU A 153 9.13 9.87 -7.83
CA LEU A 153 9.31 8.98 -6.67
C LEU A 153 10.75 8.47 -6.54
N ASP A 154 11.41 8.14 -7.66
CA ASP A 154 12.78 7.59 -7.63
C ASP A 154 13.79 8.61 -7.06
N VAL A 155 13.60 9.90 -7.35
CA VAL A 155 14.54 10.99 -6.98
C VAL A 155 14.11 11.82 -5.78
N LEU A 156 12.86 11.69 -5.32
CA LEU A 156 12.32 12.44 -4.20
C LEU A 156 13.11 12.17 -2.92
N ASP A 157 13.57 13.25 -2.28
CA ASP A 157 14.38 13.23 -1.06
C ASP A 157 15.66 12.35 -1.18
N SER A 158 16.19 12.22 -2.40
CA SER A 158 17.42 11.46 -2.64
C SER A 158 18.70 12.29 -2.49
N GLY A 159 18.58 13.63 -2.48
CA GLY A 159 19.70 14.55 -2.53
C GLY A 159 20.52 14.47 -3.82
N LEU A 160 20.06 13.72 -4.84
CA LEU A 160 20.76 13.59 -6.12
C LEU A 160 20.77 14.92 -6.85
N LYS A 161 21.92 15.24 -7.43
CA LYS A 161 22.16 16.51 -8.09
C LYS A 161 22.45 16.32 -9.56
N THR A 162 22.20 17.37 -10.31
CA THR A 162 22.45 17.49 -11.75
C THR A 162 22.91 18.91 -12.05
N PHE A 163 23.38 19.13 -13.27
CA PHE A 163 23.85 20.44 -13.72
C PHE A 163 22.87 21.00 -14.75
N ASP A 164 22.58 22.28 -14.67
CA ASP A 164 21.85 22.99 -15.72
C ASP A 164 22.74 23.25 -16.95
N SER A 165 22.18 23.90 -17.98
CA SER A 165 22.91 24.25 -19.21
C SER A 165 24.05 25.25 -18.99
N GLU A 166 24.04 25.96 -17.86
CA GLU A 166 25.05 26.95 -17.47
C GLU A 166 26.11 26.36 -16.53
N GLY A 167 25.98 25.08 -16.16
CA GLY A 167 26.88 24.37 -15.26
C GLY A 167 26.58 24.57 -13.77
N ASN A 168 25.45 25.18 -13.41
CA ASN A 168 25.06 25.33 -12.01
C ASN A 168 24.45 24.04 -11.48
N GLU A 169 24.80 23.73 -10.23
CA GLU A 169 24.32 22.56 -9.51
C GLU A 169 22.87 22.77 -9.05
N ARG A 170 22.00 21.79 -9.31
CA ARG A 170 20.60 21.77 -8.87
C ARG A 170 20.14 20.36 -8.53
N LEU A 171 19.03 20.24 -7.81
CA LEU A 171 18.45 18.93 -7.48
C LEU A 171 17.87 18.27 -8.73
N LEU A 172 18.09 16.96 -8.85
CA LEU A 172 17.49 16.16 -9.92
C LEU A 172 15.96 16.10 -9.78
N GLU A 173 15.44 16.14 -8.55
CA GLU A 173 13.99 16.26 -8.27
C GLU A 173 13.38 17.49 -8.95
N ASP A 174 13.98 18.67 -8.77
CA ASP A 174 13.47 19.92 -9.35
C ASP A 174 13.50 19.86 -10.88
N ARG A 175 14.56 19.26 -11.43
CA ARG A 175 14.68 19.09 -12.88
C ARG A 175 13.58 18.17 -13.42
N HIS A 176 13.31 17.04 -12.77
CA HIS A 176 12.22 16.15 -13.16
C HIS A 176 10.85 16.83 -13.08
N ARG A 177 10.62 17.61 -12.03
CA ARG A 177 9.39 18.37 -11.83
C ARG A 177 9.15 19.37 -12.97
N GLU A 178 10.18 20.11 -13.38
CA GLU A 178 10.11 21.05 -14.50
C GLU A 178 9.82 20.36 -15.84
N ILE A 179 10.52 19.25 -16.13
CA ILE A 179 10.34 18.47 -17.36
C ILE A 179 8.91 17.94 -17.45
N MET A 180 8.41 17.31 -16.37
CA MET A 180 7.06 16.78 -16.32
C MET A 180 6.00 17.88 -16.43
N LYS A 181 6.21 19.03 -15.79
CA LYS A 181 5.32 20.20 -15.91
C LYS A 181 5.25 20.70 -17.35
N GLY A 182 6.40 20.82 -18.02
CA GLY A 182 6.46 21.16 -19.44
C GLY A 182 5.72 20.15 -20.31
N PHE A 183 5.97 18.86 -20.11
CA PHE A 183 5.36 17.78 -20.88
C PHE A 183 3.84 17.71 -20.72
N TYR A 184 3.30 17.79 -19.51
CA TYR A 184 1.86 17.70 -19.28
C TYR A 184 1.09 18.98 -19.60
N SER A 185 1.75 20.14 -19.65
CA SER A 185 1.11 21.39 -20.09
C SER A 185 0.59 21.32 -21.55
N VAL A 186 1.17 20.42 -22.36
CA VAL A 186 0.78 20.18 -23.76
C VAL A 186 -0.71 19.86 -23.88
N PHE A 187 -1.26 19.08 -22.96
CA PHE A 187 -2.65 18.64 -23.05
C PHE A 187 -3.66 19.78 -22.93
N LYS A 188 -3.31 20.87 -22.24
CA LYS A 188 -4.15 22.07 -22.18
C LYS A 188 -4.18 22.78 -23.54
N ALA A 189 -3.05 22.86 -24.23
CA ALA A 189 -2.95 23.46 -25.56
C ALA A 189 -3.58 22.58 -26.64
N ALA A 190 -3.42 21.26 -26.52
CA ALA A 190 -3.94 20.25 -27.43
C ALA A 190 -5.38 19.81 -27.12
N ASP A 191 -6.14 20.54 -26.28
CA ASP A 191 -7.47 20.11 -25.82
C ASP A 191 -8.39 19.73 -27.00
N ARG A 192 -8.38 20.50 -28.08
CA ARG A 192 -9.22 20.22 -29.27
C ARG A 192 -8.84 18.92 -30.01
N ASP A 193 -7.62 18.45 -29.81
CA ASP A 193 -7.06 17.26 -30.47
C ASP A 193 -7.11 16.03 -29.57
N LEU A 194 -7.65 16.15 -28.35
CA LEU A 194 -7.77 15.05 -27.39
C LEU A 194 -9.21 14.52 -27.32
N LYS A 195 -9.34 13.18 -27.27
CA LYS A 195 -10.59 12.48 -26.94
C LYS A 195 -10.62 12.04 -25.48
N PHE A 196 -9.50 11.52 -24.96
CA PHE A 196 -9.44 10.94 -23.62
C PHE A 196 -8.00 10.96 -23.10
N VAL A 197 -7.82 11.24 -21.81
CA VAL A 197 -6.53 11.19 -21.12
C VAL A 197 -6.74 10.50 -19.76
N LEU A 198 -5.97 9.46 -19.48
CA LEU A 198 -5.92 8.84 -18.15
C LEU A 198 -4.48 8.80 -17.66
N LEU A 199 -4.26 9.35 -16.48
CA LEU A 199 -3.02 9.24 -15.73
C LEU A 199 -3.24 8.31 -14.54
N THR A 200 -2.36 7.33 -14.37
CA THR A 200 -2.44 6.40 -13.26
C THR A 200 -1.09 6.24 -12.56
N GLY A 201 -1.12 6.04 -11.25
CA GLY A 201 0.07 5.92 -10.40
C GLY A 201 -0.23 5.38 -9.01
N VAL A 202 0.77 5.43 -8.13
CA VAL A 202 0.61 5.09 -6.71
C VAL A 202 0.25 6.32 -5.90
N THR A 203 0.93 7.45 -6.14
CA THR A 203 0.78 8.66 -5.35
C THR A 203 0.07 9.74 -6.15
N LYS A 204 -0.63 10.63 -5.44
CA LYS A 204 -1.09 11.92 -5.92
C LYS A 204 -0.04 12.95 -5.49
N PHE A 205 1.02 13.11 -6.28
CA PHE A 205 1.88 14.27 -6.08
C PHE A 205 1.05 15.54 -6.21
N SER A 206 1.18 16.46 -5.24
CA SER A 206 0.36 17.67 -5.17
C SER A 206 0.23 18.25 -6.58
N GLN A 207 -1.00 18.19 -7.10
CA GLN A 207 -1.29 18.52 -8.50
C GLN A 207 -0.83 19.95 -8.83
N VAL A 208 -0.70 20.79 -7.79
CA VAL A 208 -0.13 22.15 -7.80
C VAL A 208 1.31 22.21 -8.33
N SER A 209 2.12 21.15 -8.21
CA SER A 209 3.55 21.20 -8.54
C SER A 209 3.88 20.76 -9.97
N VAL A 210 3.17 19.75 -10.50
CA VAL A 210 3.41 19.19 -11.85
C VAL A 210 2.30 19.58 -12.83
N PHE A 211 1.05 19.70 -12.37
CA PHE A 211 -0.11 19.98 -13.21
C PHE A 211 -0.52 21.46 -13.23
N SER A 212 0.30 22.37 -12.68
CA SER A 212 -0.03 23.81 -12.64
C SER A 212 -0.18 24.47 -14.03
N GLY A 213 0.18 23.76 -15.12
CA GLY A 213 -0.03 24.17 -16.51
C GLY A 213 -1.02 23.28 -17.30
N PHE A 214 -1.56 22.23 -16.66
CA PHE A 214 -2.52 21.28 -17.20
C PHE A 214 -3.92 21.65 -16.70
N ASN A 215 -4.98 21.42 -17.50
CA ASN A 215 -6.33 21.48 -16.91
C ASN A 215 -6.40 20.40 -15.84
N GLN A 216 -6.87 20.75 -14.63
CA GLN A 216 -6.83 19.85 -13.50
C GLN A 216 -7.58 18.55 -13.84
N PRO A 217 -6.90 17.38 -13.84
CA PRO A 217 -7.56 16.12 -14.16
C PRO A 217 -8.62 15.84 -13.09
N ASP A 218 -9.75 15.27 -13.51
CA ASP A 218 -10.77 14.80 -12.58
C ASP A 218 -10.21 13.62 -11.79
N ASP A 219 -10.03 13.80 -10.48
CA ASP A 219 -9.44 12.80 -9.60
C ASP A 219 -10.51 11.83 -9.12
N ILE A 220 -10.58 10.69 -9.81
CA ILE A 220 -11.55 9.62 -9.52
C ILE A 220 -11.06 8.65 -8.46
N SER A 221 -9.95 8.95 -7.76
CA SER A 221 -9.36 8.03 -6.79
C SER A 221 -10.30 7.76 -5.61
N MET A 222 -11.05 8.77 -5.15
CA MET A 222 -12.05 8.64 -4.08
C MET A 222 -13.49 8.68 -4.57
N ASP A 223 -13.73 8.57 -5.87
CA ASP A 223 -15.08 8.64 -6.40
C ASP A 223 -15.82 7.30 -6.22
N ASP A 224 -16.94 7.33 -5.50
CA ASP A 224 -17.80 6.17 -5.22
C ASP A 224 -18.17 5.40 -6.51
N ARG A 225 -18.31 6.11 -7.64
CA ARG A 225 -18.68 5.53 -8.94
C ARG A 225 -17.62 4.59 -9.50
N TYR A 226 -16.37 4.75 -9.08
CA TYR A 226 -15.21 4.07 -9.68
C TYR A 226 -14.36 3.31 -8.64
N GLU A 227 -14.88 3.09 -7.41
CA GLU A 227 -14.16 2.35 -6.36
C GLU A 227 -13.65 1.01 -6.87
N ALA A 228 -14.54 0.23 -7.49
CA ALA A 228 -14.30 -1.11 -8.01
C ALA A 228 -13.62 -1.16 -9.39
N LEU A 229 -13.22 -0.02 -9.95
CA LEU A 229 -12.56 0.04 -11.27
C LEU A 229 -11.22 -0.72 -11.28
N CYS A 230 -10.55 -0.75 -10.12
CA CYS A 230 -9.38 -1.57 -9.84
C CYS A 230 -9.63 -2.37 -8.55
N GLY A 231 -9.13 -3.60 -8.47
CA GLY A 231 -9.39 -4.48 -7.33
C GLY A 231 -10.45 -5.55 -7.61
N ILE A 232 -10.69 -6.39 -6.62
CA ILE A 232 -11.72 -7.45 -6.65
C ILE A 232 -12.74 -7.13 -5.56
N THR A 233 -14.02 -7.07 -5.89
CA THR A 233 -15.10 -6.93 -4.89
C THR A 233 -15.37 -8.26 -4.21
N GLU A 234 -16.02 -8.24 -3.04
CA GLU A 234 -16.44 -9.46 -2.36
C GLU A 234 -17.36 -10.34 -3.23
N GLU A 235 -18.30 -9.70 -3.95
CA GLU A 235 -19.22 -10.39 -4.87
C GLU A 235 -18.47 -11.11 -5.99
N GLU A 236 -17.52 -10.43 -6.64
CA GLU A 236 -16.67 -11.02 -7.69
C GLU A 236 -15.81 -12.16 -7.14
N LEU A 237 -15.26 -11.99 -5.93
CA LEU A 237 -14.45 -13.02 -5.29
C LEU A 237 -15.26 -14.31 -5.09
N TYR A 238 -16.45 -14.21 -4.52
CA TYR A 238 -17.24 -15.39 -4.18
C TYR A 238 -18.00 -15.99 -5.37
N SER A 239 -18.37 -15.20 -6.37
CA SER A 239 -19.04 -15.70 -7.57
C SER A 239 -18.08 -16.38 -8.54
N VAL A 240 -16.93 -15.76 -8.82
CA VAL A 240 -15.98 -16.26 -9.83
C VAL A 240 -15.08 -17.36 -9.28
N PHE A 241 -14.71 -17.29 -7.99
CA PHE A 241 -13.72 -18.18 -7.40
C PHE A 241 -14.27 -19.21 -6.41
N ASP A 242 -15.57 -19.49 -6.43
CA ASP A 242 -16.24 -20.43 -5.50
C ASP A 242 -15.53 -21.79 -5.41
N GLU A 243 -15.29 -22.44 -6.55
CA GLU A 243 -14.60 -23.73 -6.64
C GLU A 243 -13.16 -23.68 -6.11
N GLN A 244 -12.47 -22.55 -6.28
CA GLN A 244 -11.10 -22.35 -5.82
C GLN A 244 -11.07 -22.18 -4.29
N ILE A 245 -12.05 -21.46 -3.72
CA ILE A 245 -12.23 -21.29 -2.28
C ILE A 245 -12.54 -22.64 -1.63
N LYS A 246 -13.44 -23.44 -2.23
CA LYS A 246 -13.74 -24.82 -1.80
C LYS A 246 -12.50 -25.71 -1.77
N ALA A 247 -11.70 -25.67 -2.84
CA ALA A 247 -10.47 -26.44 -2.91
C ALA A 247 -9.43 -26.00 -1.86
N MET A 248 -9.42 -24.71 -1.50
CA MET A 248 -8.56 -24.19 -0.44
C MET A 248 -9.07 -24.58 0.96
N ALA A 249 -10.37 -24.50 1.21
CA ALA A 249 -11.01 -24.94 2.45
C ALA A 249 -10.70 -26.42 2.76
N ALA A 250 -10.81 -27.29 1.75
CA ALA A 250 -10.47 -28.71 1.86
C ALA A 250 -8.99 -28.93 2.25
N ARG A 251 -8.06 -28.14 1.69
CA ARG A 251 -6.63 -28.20 2.05
C ARG A 251 -6.38 -27.77 3.50
N TYR A 252 -7.07 -26.73 3.95
CA TYR A 252 -6.95 -26.21 5.32
C TYR A 252 -7.76 -27.01 6.35
N LYS A 253 -8.57 -27.98 5.92
CA LYS A 253 -9.46 -28.79 6.76
C LYS A 253 -10.44 -27.94 7.56
N VAL A 254 -11.02 -26.94 6.90
CA VAL A 254 -12.00 -26.01 7.47
C VAL A 254 -13.26 -25.96 6.60
N SER A 255 -14.34 -25.36 7.12
CA SER A 255 -15.53 -25.07 6.31
C SER A 255 -15.23 -24.00 5.26
N GLU A 256 -16.09 -23.91 4.24
CA GLU A 256 -16.02 -22.84 3.23
C GLU A 256 -16.16 -21.45 3.86
N ASP A 257 -17.08 -21.28 4.81
CA ASP A 257 -17.29 -20.02 5.52
C ASP A 257 -16.06 -19.60 6.34
N GLU A 258 -15.40 -20.56 7.01
CA GLU A 258 -14.16 -20.30 7.72
C GLU A 258 -13.02 -19.92 6.76
N MET A 259 -13.00 -20.50 5.54
CA MET A 259 -12.03 -20.11 4.52
C MET A 259 -12.31 -18.70 3.97
N LYS A 260 -13.58 -18.35 3.72
CA LYS A 260 -13.98 -16.99 3.33
C LYS A 260 -13.58 -15.98 4.41
N TYR A 261 -13.86 -16.28 5.68
CA TYR A 261 -13.45 -15.46 6.82
C TYR A 261 -11.93 -15.24 6.86
N ARG A 262 -11.13 -16.29 6.67
CA ARG A 262 -9.66 -16.19 6.63
C ARG A 262 -9.15 -15.38 5.43
N LEU A 263 -9.76 -15.53 4.25
CA LEU A 263 -9.44 -14.73 3.07
C LEU A 263 -9.76 -13.26 3.30
N LYS A 264 -10.95 -12.98 3.87
CA LYS A 264 -11.39 -11.63 4.24
C LYS A 264 -10.38 -10.99 5.20
N ARG A 265 -10.14 -11.63 6.35
CA ARG A 265 -9.18 -11.15 7.35
C ARG A 265 -7.76 -10.95 6.79
N LYS A 266 -7.32 -11.79 5.85
CA LYS A 266 -5.95 -11.71 5.30
C LYS A 266 -5.78 -10.69 4.18
N TYR A 267 -6.80 -10.45 3.35
CA TYR A 267 -6.66 -9.73 2.07
C TYR A 267 -7.70 -8.64 1.79
N ASP A 268 -8.80 -8.59 2.55
CA ASP A 268 -9.86 -7.58 2.40
C ASP A 268 -9.50 -6.27 3.10
N GLY A 269 -10.37 -5.27 2.99
CA GLY A 269 -10.43 -4.15 3.90
C GLY A 269 -9.81 -2.89 3.34
N TYR A 270 -9.61 -2.81 2.01
CA TYR A 270 -9.36 -1.55 1.34
C TYR A 270 -10.68 -0.87 0.99
N HIS A 271 -10.81 0.37 1.41
CA HIS A 271 -11.89 1.28 1.09
C HIS A 271 -11.31 2.57 0.51
N PHE A 272 -11.91 3.07 -0.57
CA PHE A 272 -11.39 4.23 -1.30
C PHE A 272 -12.30 5.44 -1.22
N SER A 273 -13.53 5.28 -0.74
CA SER A 273 -14.58 6.28 -0.78
C SER A 273 -15.50 6.16 0.44
N PRO A 274 -16.37 7.16 0.70
CA PRO A 274 -17.32 7.09 1.80
C PRO A 274 -18.36 5.96 1.67
N SER A 275 -18.58 5.40 0.47
CA SER A 275 -19.43 4.22 0.29
C SER A 275 -18.88 2.94 0.92
N MET A 276 -17.59 2.91 1.28
CA MET A 276 -16.98 1.79 2.01
C MET A 276 -17.17 0.43 1.30
N LEU A 277 -17.05 0.40 -0.03
CA LEU A 277 -17.08 -0.87 -0.76
C LEU A 277 -15.83 -1.72 -0.46
N ASP A 278 -16.03 -2.97 -0.04
CA ASP A 278 -14.95 -3.92 0.25
C ASP A 278 -14.17 -4.29 -1.02
N ILE A 279 -12.92 -3.83 -1.11
CA ILE A 279 -12.01 -4.14 -2.22
C ILE A 279 -10.82 -4.97 -1.73
N TYR A 280 -10.59 -6.09 -2.42
CA TYR A 280 -9.46 -6.98 -2.21
C TYR A 280 -8.33 -6.68 -3.18
N ASN A 281 -7.09 -6.89 -2.74
CA ASN A 281 -5.92 -6.82 -3.61
C ASN A 281 -5.91 -8.01 -4.61
N PRO A 282 -5.97 -7.76 -5.94
CA PRO A 282 -6.03 -8.84 -6.93
C PRO A 282 -4.80 -9.75 -6.89
N PHE A 283 -3.60 -9.19 -6.73
CA PHE A 283 -2.37 -9.96 -6.77
C PHE A 283 -2.27 -10.95 -5.60
N SER A 284 -2.65 -10.52 -4.40
CA SER A 284 -2.68 -11.40 -3.23
C SER A 284 -3.72 -12.52 -3.36
N ILE A 285 -4.95 -12.18 -3.77
CA ILE A 285 -6.02 -13.17 -3.96
C ILE A 285 -5.65 -14.20 -5.04
N LEU A 286 -5.23 -13.74 -6.23
CA LEU A 286 -4.90 -14.64 -7.33
C LEU A 286 -3.73 -15.57 -6.97
N ASN A 287 -2.69 -15.06 -6.29
CA ASN A 287 -1.61 -15.91 -5.79
C ASN A 287 -2.08 -16.90 -4.73
N SER A 288 -2.93 -16.46 -3.81
CA SER A 288 -3.43 -17.29 -2.73
C SER A 288 -4.25 -18.46 -3.25
N LEU A 289 -5.19 -18.19 -4.16
CA LEU A 289 -6.03 -19.21 -4.78
C LEU A 289 -5.23 -20.15 -5.70
N SER A 290 -4.26 -19.61 -6.44
CA SER A 290 -3.38 -20.41 -7.30
C SER A 290 -2.51 -21.39 -6.50
N LYS A 291 -1.87 -20.92 -5.42
CA LYS A 291 -0.98 -21.73 -4.58
C LYS A 291 -1.73 -22.48 -3.47
N LYS A 292 -3.00 -22.15 -3.25
CA LYS A 292 -3.86 -22.62 -2.15
C LYS A 292 -3.19 -22.39 -0.79
N ILE A 293 -2.61 -21.20 -0.58
CA ILE A 293 -1.97 -20.81 0.69
C ILE A 293 -2.30 -19.36 1.04
N LEU A 294 -2.44 -19.07 2.33
CA LEU A 294 -2.42 -17.72 2.87
C LEU A 294 -0.96 -17.31 3.10
N SER A 295 -0.54 -16.23 2.46
CA SER A 295 0.82 -15.68 2.55
C SER A 295 0.82 -14.19 2.18
N ASP A 296 1.90 -13.50 2.53
CA ASP A 296 2.08 -12.06 2.28
C ASP A 296 2.61 -11.79 0.85
N PHE A 297 1.78 -12.05 -0.15
CA PHE A 297 2.17 -11.90 -1.56
C PHE A 297 2.41 -10.45 -1.97
N TRP A 298 1.53 -9.52 -1.64
CA TRP A 298 1.64 -8.11 -1.95
C TRP A 298 2.87 -7.51 -1.29
N PHE A 299 3.06 -7.74 0.01
CA PHE A 299 4.19 -7.19 0.75
C PHE A 299 5.55 -7.67 0.22
N ARG A 300 5.66 -8.95 -0.17
CA ARG A 300 6.87 -9.51 -0.79
C ARG A 300 7.24 -8.90 -2.14
N THR A 301 6.35 -8.16 -2.79
CA THR A 301 6.68 -7.44 -4.03
C THR A 301 7.57 -6.22 -3.80
N GLY A 302 7.79 -5.83 -2.53
CA GLY A 302 8.70 -4.77 -2.13
C GLY A 302 8.01 -3.44 -1.90
N SER A 303 8.36 -2.81 -0.78
CA SER A 303 7.92 -1.46 -0.44
C SER A 303 8.54 -0.41 -1.38
N PRO A 304 7.84 0.70 -1.67
CA PRO A 304 8.47 1.82 -2.36
C PRO A 304 9.71 2.31 -1.58
N THR A 305 10.85 2.40 -2.25
CA THR A 305 12.12 2.84 -1.63
C THR A 305 11.96 4.19 -0.94
N TYR A 306 11.16 5.09 -1.52
CA TYR A 306 10.86 6.38 -0.92
C TYR A 306 10.15 6.27 0.44
N LEU A 307 9.15 5.38 0.57
CA LEU A 307 8.49 5.16 1.86
C LEU A 307 9.47 4.66 2.91
N VAL A 308 10.39 3.76 2.52
CA VAL A 308 11.44 3.27 3.43
C VAL A 308 12.37 4.40 3.88
N ARG A 309 12.78 5.30 2.96
CA ARG A 309 13.58 6.49 3.30
C ARG A 309 12.84 7.42 4.26
N LEU A 310 11.58 7.73 3.94
CA LEU A 310 10.75 8.64 4.71
C LEU A 310 10.45 8.09 6.11
N LEU A 311 10.20 6.79 6.26
CA LEU A 311 10.04 6.15 7.58
C LEU A 311 11.35 6.04 8.37
N ALA A 312 12.51 6.05 7.71
CA ALA A 312 13.81 6.06 8.40
C ALA A 312 14.09 7.39 9.11
N HIS A 313 13.42 8.47 8.70
CA HIS A 313 13.54 9.81 9.25
C HIS A 313 12.30 10.26 10.04
N PHE A 314 11.30 9.38 10.17
CA PHE A 314 10.06 9.72 10.83
C PHE A 314 10.19 9.61 12.35
N ASP A 315 10.00 10.74 13.03
CA ASP A 315 10.22 10.84 14.47
C ASP A 315 9.01 10.45 15.35
N GLU A 316 7.82 10.34 14.76
CA GLU A 316 6.61 9.91 15.48
C GLU A 316 6.40 8.39 15.50
N ASN A 317 5.61 7.95 16.46
CA ASN A 317 5.32 6.55 16.68
C ASN A 317 4.14 6.09 15.80
N LEU A 318 4.23 4.90 15.20
CA LEU A 318 3.19 4.33 14.33
C LEU A 318 1.81 4.15 14.98
N ASN A 319 1.75 3.98 16.31
CA ASN A 319 0.49 3.99 17.06
C ASN A 319 -0.19 5.36 17.08
N GLU A 320 0.52 6.44 16.75
CA GLU A 320 -0.03 7.79 16.65
C GLU A 320 -0.66 8.07 15.28
N LEU A 321 -0.40 7.23 14.26
CA LEU A 321 -0.90 7.37 12.88
C LEU A 321 -2.13 6.51 12.54
N THR A 322 -2.48 5.55 13.39
CA THR A 322 -3.57 4.58 13.13
C THR A 322 -4.71 4.77 14.13
N GLY A 323 -5.94 4.42 13.73
CA GLY A 323 -7.11 4.49 14.59
C GLY A 323 -7.56 5.91 14.94
N LYS A 324 -7.25 6.88 14.06
CA LYS A 324 -7.65 8.29 14.22
C LYS A 324 -8.35 8.81 12.97
N PHE A 325 -9.24 9.78 13.19
CA PHE A 325 -9.88 10.54 12.13
C PHE A 325 -8.95 11.64 11.62
N TYR A 326 -8.78 11.71 10.30
CA TYR A 326 -8.01 12.73 9.60
C TYR A 326 -8.89 13.45 8.58
N PRO A 327 -8.77 14.78 8.43
CA PRO A 327 -9.40 15.47 7.31
C PRO A 327 -8.75 15.04 5.99
N THR A 328 -9.52 15.07 4.89
CA THR A 328 -9.08 14.66 3.54
C THR A 328 -7.74 15.29 3.12
N SER A 329 -7.54 16.56 3.47
CA SER A 329 -6.33 17.32 3.14
C SER A 329 -5.05 16.73 3.75
N SER A 330 -5.14 16.02 4.88
CA SER A 330 -3.99 15.45 5.59
C SER A 330 -3.37 14.23 4.91
N PHE A 331 -4.10 13.54 4.03
CA PHE A 331 -3.62 12.30 3.40
C PHE A 331 -3.78 12.25 1.88
N ILE A 332 -4.46 13.24 1.28
CA ILE A 332 -4.65 13.32 -0.17
C ILE A 332 -3.91 14.51 -0.78
N ASP A 333 -4.05 15.68 -0.19
CA ASP A 333 -3.60 16.93 -0.82
C ASP A 333 -2.22 17.39 -0.34
N TYR A 334 -1.77 16.91 0.83
CA TYR A 334 -0.49 17.30 1.41
C TYR A 334 0.69 16.64 0.68
N LYS A 335 1.77 17.42 0.42
CA LYS A 335 3.04 16.87 -0.09
C LYS A 335 3.69 16.14 1.07
N ALA A 336 3.71 14.81 0.99
CA ALA A 336 4.41 14.03 2.00
C ALA A 336 5.90 14.42 2.06
N ASP A 337 6.38 14.58 3.28
CA ASP A 337 7.77 14.82 3.64
C ASP A 337 8.08 14.04 4.93
N THR A 338 9.28 14.23 5.47
CA THR A 338 9.70 13.56 6.71
C THR A 338 8.86 13.95 7.92
N GLU A 339 8.19 15.11 7.91
CA GLU A 339 7.34 15.59 9.00
C GLU A 339 5.90 15.10 8.87
N ALA A 340 5.40 14.89 7.64
CA ALA A 340 4.05 14.42 7.36
C ALA A 340 4.04 13.23 6.38
N PRO A 341 4.32 12.01 6.84
CA PRO A 341 4.37 10.82 5.99
C PRO A 341 3.00 10.23 5.64
N LEU A 342 1.94 10.66 6.33
CA LEU A 342 0.60 10.09 6.24
C LEU A 342 0.08 9.96 4.79
N PRO A 343 0.20 10.97 3.91
CA PRO A 343 -0.23 10.84 2.52
C PRO A 343 0.49 9.69 1.81
N MET A 344 1.80 9.53 2.05
CA MET A 344 2.54 8.44 1.44
C MET A 344 2.09 7.07 1.93
N ILE A 345 1.88 6.92 3.24
CA ILE A 345 1.49 5.66 3.85
C ILE A 345 0.11 5.22 3.32
N TYR A 346 -0.85 6.15 3.26
CA TYR A 346 -2.18 5.90 2.69
C TYR A 346 -2.12 5.57 1.19
N GLN A 347 -1.53 6.46 0.38
CA GLN A 347 -1.54 6.32 -1.09
C GLN A 347 -0.77 5.08 -1.57
N SER A 348 0.28 4.68 -0.84
CA SER A 348 0.99 3.43 -1.13
C SER A 348 0.28 2.16 -0.65
N GLY A 349 -0.85 2.28 0.05
CA GLY A 349 -1.75 1.19 0.43
C GLY A 349 -1.44 0.51 1.75
N TYR A 350 -0.69 1.18 2.65
CA TYR A 350 -0.44 0.67 4.01
C TYR A 350 -1.53 1.05 5.00
N LEU A 351 -2.23 2.16 4.74
CA LEU A 351 -3.45 2.54 5.44
C LEU A 351 -4.59 2.68 4.43
N THR A 352 -5.81 2.60 4.94
CA THR A 352 -7.04 2.76 4.18
C THR A 352 -8.12 3.34 5.08
N ILE A 353 -9.24 3.74 4.48
CA ILE A 353 -10.39 4.28 5.19
C ILE A 353 -11.08 3.13 5.94
N LYS A 354 -11.46 3.35 7.19
CA LYS A 354 -12.25 2.42 8.01
C LYS A 354 -13.60 2.98 8.44
N ASP A 355 -13.76 4.30 8.39
CA ASP A 355 -14.99 4.99 8.72
C ASP A 355 -14.93 6.42 8.15
N TRP A 356 -16.10 7.04 7.97
CA TRP A 356 -16.23 8.43 7.53
C TRP A 356 -17.18 9.20 8.45
N ASN A 357 -16.66 10.30 8.99
CA ASN A 357 -17.44 11.25 9.76
C ASN A 357 -17.90 12.38 8.84
N MET A 358 -19.17 12.29 8.40
CA MET A 358 -19.81 13.26 7.50
C MET A 358 -19.90 14.68 8.09
N ASP A 359 -20.02 14.84 9.40
CA ASP A 359 -20.15 16.17 10.04
C ASP A 359 -18.86 16.99 9.98
N THR A 360 -17.72 16.30 9.97
CA THR A 360 -16.38 16.92 9.98
C THR A 360 -15.60 16.73 8.69
N ASP A 361 -16.17 15.98 7.73
CA ASP A 361 -15.48 15.46 6.54
C ASP A 361 -14.10 14.87 6.88
N SER A 362 -14.10 13.95 7.83
CA SER A 362 -12.89 13.27 8.28
C SER A 362 -13.03 11.75 8.18
N TYR A 363 -11.89 11.07 7.99
CA TYR A 363 -11.84 9.64 7.70
C TYR A 363 -10.98 8.95 8.74
N LEU A 364 -11.50 7.85 9.31
CA LEU A 364 -10.73 6.97 10.18
C LEU A 364 -9.75 6.18 9.32
N LEU A 365 -8.44 6.29 9.60
CA LEU A 365 -7.41 5.53 8.89
C LEU A 365 -6.85 4.40 9.76
N ASP A 366 -6.78 3.20 9.19
CA ASP A 366 -6.14 2.03 9.81
C ASP A 366 -5.60 1.07 8.73
N PHE A 367 -4.93 -0.01 9.14
CA PHE A 367 -4.46 -1.06 8.27
C PHE A 367 -5.62 -1.75 7.53
N PRO A 368 -5.46 -2.07 6.24
CA PRO A 368 -6.50 -2.78 5.48
C PRO A 368 -6.75 -4.18 6.05
N ASN A 369 -5.68 -4.96 6.24
CA ASN A 369 -5.73 -6.37 6.64
C ASN A 369 -4.44 -6.85 7.34
N ASP A 370 -4.47 -8.12 7.76
CA ASP A 370 -3.36 -8.80 8.44
C ASP A 370 -2.10 -8.94 7.57
N GLU A 371 -2.20 -9.05 6.23
CA GLU A 371 -1.02 -9.06 5.36
C GLU A 371 -0.25 -7.75 5.46
N VAL A 372 -0.94 -6.62 5.26
CA VAL A 372 -0.31 -5.31 5.24
C VAL A 372 0.15 -4.91 6.63
N LYS A 373 -0.66 -5.16 7.66
CA LYS A 373 -0.32 -4.87 9.05
C LYS A 373 0.96 -5.59 9.48
N ALA A 374 1.05 -6.89 9.24
CA ALA A 374 2.24 -7.67 9.59
C ALA A 374 3.48 -7.17 8.84
N GLY A 375 3.38 -7.00 7.52
CA GLY A 375 4.49 -6.54 6.69
C GLY A 375 4.97 -5.13 7.08
N PHE A 376 4.05 -4.18 7.25
CA PHE A 376 4.39 -2.79 7.57
C PHE A 376 5.03 -2.67 8.95
N VAL A 377 4.47 -3.34 9.97
CA VAL A 377 5.04 -3.34 11.32
C VAL A 377 6.44 -3.93 11.29
N THR A 378 6.66 -5.07 10.62
CA THR A 378 7.98 -5.67 10.50
C THR A 378 8.97 -4.74 9.80
N MET A 379 8.56 -4.06 8.73
CA MET A 379 9.40 -3.09 8.02
C MET A 379 9.78 -1.90 8.91
N VAL A 380 8.82 -1.35 9.65
CA VAL A 380 9.07 -0.23 10.55
C VAL A 380 9.98 -0.67 11.69
N ALA A 381 9.72 -1.83 12.29
CA ALA A 381 10.57 -2.40 13.34
C ALA A 381 12.00 -2.65 12.86
N ALA A 382 12.19 -3.19 11.66
CA ALA A 382 13.52 -3.41 11.09
C ALA A 382 14.30 -2.10 10.91
N ASN A 383 13.65 -1.05 10.40
CA ASN A 383 14.29 0.25 10.16
C ASN A 383 14.52 1.05 11.45
N TYR A 384 13.58 0.99 12.40
CA TYR A 384 13.64 1.72 13.68
C TYR A 384 14.62 1.06 14.65
N LEU A 385 14.58 -0.26 14.78
CA LEU A 385 15.38 -1.01 15.77
C LEU A 385 16.76 -1.41 15.24
N LYS A 386 16.90 -1.58 13.91
CA LYS A 386 18.13 -2.06 13.24
C LYS A 386 18.80 -3.24 13.96
N PRO A 387 18.06 -4.33 14.25
CA PRO A 387 18.63 -5.49 14.96
C PRO A 387 19.69 -6.19 14.10
N LYS A 388 20.58 -6.95 14.75
CA LYS A 388 21.65 -7.70 14.07
C LYS A 388 21.14 -8.82 13.16
N GLU A 389 19.99 -9.41 13.49
CA GLU A 389 19.35 -10.49 12.74
C GLU A 389 18.01 -10.03 12.17
N SER A 390 17.49 -10.74 11.16
CA SER A 390 16.18 -10.43 10.58
C SER A 390 15.06 -10.61 11.62
N PRO A 391 14.19 -9.60 11.82
CA PRO A 391 13.03 -9.74 12.70
C PRO A 391 12.11 -10.91 12.33
N ASP A 392 12.06 -11.30 11.05
CA ASP A 392 11.17 -12.38 10.57
C ASP A 392 11.47 -13.74 11.21
N ALA A 393 12.75 -14.13 11.25
CA ALA A 393 13.16 -15.42 11.80
C ALA A 393 12.89 -15.48 13.31
N TRP A 394 13.14 -14.36 13.99
CA TRP A 394 12.87 -14.18 15.40
C TRP A 394 11.38 -14.28 15.72
N VAL A 395 10.51 -13.62 14.94
CA VAL A 395 9.04 -13.69 15.11
C VAL A 395 8.54 -15.13 14.99
N VAL A 396 9.02 -15.89 14.00
CA VAL A 396 8.64 -17.30 13.82
C VAL A 396 8.99 -18.12 15.06
N GLU A 397 10.19 -17.92 15.61
CA GLU A 397 10.64 -18.65 16.80
C GLU A 397 9.82 -18.28 18.04
N VAL A 398 9.51 -16.98 18.23
CA VAL A 398 8.64 -16.50 19.32
C VAL A 398 7.24 -17.11 19.20
N VAL A 399 6.63 -17.05 18.01
CA VAL A 399 5.29 -17.59 17.77
C VAL A 399 5.23 -19.09 18.05
N ASN A 400 6.23 -19.86 17.62
CA ASN A 400 6.30 -21.29 17.92
C ASN A 400 6.48 -21.56 19.41
N THR A 401 7.31 -20.77 20.08
CA THR A 401 7.55 -20.85 21.54
C THR A 401 6.26 -20.57 22.32
N MET A 402 5.49 -19.55 21.93
CA MET A 402 4.20 -19.23 22.53
C MET A 402 3.10 -20.27 22.24
N LYS A 403 3.16 -20.98 21.12
CA LYS A 403 2.25 -22.14 20.87
C LYS A 403 2.56 -23.33 21.76
N MET A 404 3.77 -23.41 22.34
CA MET A 404 4.21 -24.51 23.18
C MET A 404 4.10 -24.22 24.67
N GLY A 405 3.80 -22.98 25.09
CA GLY A 405 3.76 -22.65 26.52
C GLY A 405 5.13 -22.42 27.17
N ASP A 406 6.21 -22.31 26.40
CA ASP A 406 7.58 -22.26 26.93
C ASP A 406 8.01 -20.83 27.31
N CYS A 407 7.70 -20.44 28.55
CA CYS A 407 8.02 -19.10 29.07
C CYS A 407 9.53 -18.85 29.24
N ASP A 408 10.33 -19.88 29.53
CA ASP A 408 11.78 -19.74 29.73
C ASP A 408 12.50 -19.45 28.41
N LYS A 409 12.06 -20.13 27.33
CA LYS A 409 12.56 -19.83 25.99
C LYS A 409 12.06 -18.47 25.51
N LEU A 410 10.81 -18.10 25.84
CA LEU A 410 10.25 -16.80 25.48
C LEU A 410 11.05 -15.64 26.10
N GLU A 411 11.43 -15.76 27.38
CA GLU A 411 12.32 -14.81 28.06
C GLU A 411 13.62 -14.62 27.27
N LYS A 412 14.32 -15.72 26.98
CA LYS A 412 15.61 -15.68 26.27
C LYS A 412 15.50 -15.03 24.90
N LEU A 413 14.43 -15.31 24.16
CA LEU A 413 14.18 -14.74 22.83
C LEU A 413 13.97 -13.22 22.91
N LEU A 414 13.15 -12.74 23.85
CA LEU A 414 12.90 -11.31 24.03
C LEU A 414 14.18 -10.60 24.53
N THR A 415 14.85 -11.14 25.54
CA THR A 415 16.11 -10.59 26.07
C THR A 415 17.20 -10.50 25.01
N SER A 416 17.35 -11.54 24.17
CA SER A 416 18.32 -11.54 23.07
C SER A 416 17.99 -10.49 22.01
N PHE A 417 16.71 -10.38 21.63
CA PHE A 417 16.27 -9.40 20.65
C PHE A 417 16.54 -7.97 21.10
N PHE A 418 16.11 -7.60 22.31
CA PHE A 418 16.35 -6.25 22.83
C PHE A 418 17.85 -5.96 23.02
N ALA A 419 18.65 -6.95 23.44
CA ALA A 419 20.09 -6.80 23.56
C ALA A 419 20.80 -6.62 22.20
N SER A 420 20.19 -7.06 21.09
CA SER A 420 20.75 -6.91 19.75
C SER A 420 20.62 -5.49 19.18
N ILE A 421 19.73 -4.66 19.75
CA ILE A 421 19.46 -3.29 19.29
C ILE A 421 20.66 -2.38 19.61
N PRO A 422 21.25 -1.71 18.60
CA PRO A 422 22.40 -0.84 18.81
C PRO A 422 22.12 0.30 19.79
N TYR A 423 23.10 0.62 20.63
CA TYR A 423 23.01 1.75 21.57
C TYR A 423 22.69 3.09 20.89
N SER A 424 23.16 3.30 19.65
CA SER A 424 22.92 4.52 18.87
C SER A 424 21.47 4.70 18.42
N GLN A 425 20.64 3.66 18.45
CA GLN A 425 19.21 3.76 18.14
C GLN A 425 18.37 4.10 19.38
N ARG A 426 18.98 4.15 20.58
CA ARG A 426 18.27 4.44 21.83
C ARG A 426 18.17 5.95 22.01
N ARG A 427 16.95 6.50 22.00
CA ARG A 427 16.72 7.90 22.34
C ARG A 427 17.00 8.13 23.83
N LYS A 428 17.79 9.16 24.14
CA LYS A 428 18.40 9.37 25.47
C LYS A 428 18.30 10.80 25.97
N ASP A 429 17.68 11.67 25.20
CA ASP A 429 17.79 13.12 25.39
C ASP A 429 17.18 13.55 26.73
N ASP A 430 16.02 13.01 27.10
CA ASP A 430 15.40 13.18 28.41
C ASP A 430 14.63 11.92 28.86
N GLU A 431 14.08 11.95 30.09
CA GLU A 431 13.29 10.82 30.63
C GLU A 431 12.02 10.55 29.82
N ARG A 432 11.44 11.57 29.19
CA ARG A 432 10.22 11.44 28.38
C ARG A 432 10.53 10.69 27.08
N GLU A 433 11.61 11.02 26.39
CA GLU A 433 12.05 10.34 25.19
C GLU A 433 12.51 8.90 25.47
N LYS A 434 13.12 8.64 26.63
CA LYS A 434 13.43 7.25 27.05
C LYS A 434 12.16 6.42 27.25
N GLU A 435 11.14 7.00 27.87
CA GLU A 435 9.85 6.33 28.09
C GLU A 435 9.10 6.12 26.76
N ARG A 436 9.08 7.12 25.88
CA ARG A 436 8.52 6.99 24.53
C ARG A 436 9.23 5.91 23.72
N TYR A 437 10.57 5.91 23.74
CA TYR A 437 11.39 4.89 23.08
C TYR A 437 11.05 3.49 23.59
N PHE A 438 10.94 3.32 24.91
CA PHE A 438 10.55 2.06 25.52
C PHE A 438 9.16 1.63 25.05
N GLN A 439 8.13 2.44 25.26
CA GLN A 439 6.75 2.12 24.87
C GLN A 439 6.64 1.77 23.39
N TYR A 440 7.31 2.52 22.51
CA TYR A 440 7.25 2.27 21.08
C TYR A 440 8.01 1.02 20.64
N THR A 441 9.18 0.75 21.23
CA THR A 441 9.93 -0.49 20.98
C THR A 441 9.09 -1.70 21.37
N PHE A 442 8.43 -1.67 22.53
CA PHE A 442 7.52 -2.74 22.95
C PHE A 442 6.31 -2.84 22.03
N TYR A 443 5.68 -1.73 21.67
CA TYR A 443 4.59 -1.71 20.72
C TYR A 443 4.96 -2.41 19.40
N LEU A 444 6.12 -2.08 18.82
CA LEU A 444 6.61 -2.71 17.58
C LEU A 444 6.86 -4.20 17.76
N VAL A 445 7.53 -4.61 18.84
CA VAL A 445 7.80 -6.02 19.14
C VAL A 445 6.51 -6.83 19.27
N ILE A 446 5.56 -6.33 20.06
CA ILE A 446 4.27 -6.98 20.30
C ILE A 446 3.43 -7.04 19.03
N ARG A 447 3.43 -5.97 18.22
CA ARG A 447 2.75 -5.97 16.92
C ARG A 447 3.40 -6.93 15.91
N MET A 448 4.71 -7.14 15.94
CA MET A 448 5.37 -8.17 15.11
C MET A 448 4.91 -9.60 15.47
N ILE A 449 4.58 -9.85 16.74
CA ILE A 449 4.11 -11.16 17.24
C ILE A 449 2.59 -11.36 16.99
N SER A 450 1.92 -10.44 16.28
CA SER A 450 0.45 -10.42 16.05
C SER A 450 -0.16 -11.57 15.24
N SER A 451 0.56 -12.67 15.05
CA SER A 451 -0.02 -13.96 14.62
C SER A 451 -1.10 -14.48 15.58
N PHE A 452 -1.16 -13.92 16.79
CA PHE A 452 -2.15 -14.17 17.83
C PHE A 452 -3.08 -12.98 18.03
N THR A 453 -4.19 -13.17 18.75
CA THR A 453 -4.97 -12.02 19.22
C THR A 453 -4.14 -11.29 20.27
N VAL A 454 -3.81 -10.03 19.99
CA VAL A 454 -2.96 -9.19 20.84
C VAL A 454 -3.76 -7.96 21.27
N LEU A 455 -3.98 -7.83 22.58
CA LEU A 455 -4.68 -6.71 23.19
C LEU A 455 -3.65 -5.88 23.94
N ILE A 456 -3.33 -4.70 23.39
CA ILE A 456 -2.37 -3.76 23.98
C ILE A 456 -3.15 -2.76 24.80
N GLU A 457 -2.69 -2.46 26.00
CA GLU A 457 -3.21 -1.35 26.80
C GLU A 457 -4.74 -1.45 27.01
N LYS A 458 -5.21 -2.69 27.23
CA LYS A 458 -6.64 -3.02 27.32
C LYS A 458 -7.20 -2.53 28.64
N GLU A 459 -8.22 -1.70 28.59
CA GLU A 459 -8.98 -1.31 29.77
C GLU A 459 -9.79 -2.51 30.29
N GLN A 460 -9.62 -2.79 31.58
CA GLN A 460 -10.37 -3.79 32.33
C GLN A 460 -10.95 -3.13 33.60
N SER A 461 -11.84 -3.84 34.29
CA SER A 461 -12.64 -3.29 35.41
C SER A 461 -11.84 -2.64 36.55
N GLU A 462 -10.58 -3.02 36.77
CA GLU A 462 -9.75 -2.52 37.88
C GLU A 462 -8.44 -1.84 37.43
N GLY A 463 -8.21 -1.70 36.12
CA GLY A 463 -6.99 -1.09 35.58
C GLY A 463 -6.80 -1.33 34.09
N ARG A 464 -5.61 -0.99 33.61
CA ARG A 464 -5.19 -1.16 32.22
C ARG A 464 -4.02 -2.13 32.19
N VAL A 465 -4.17 -3.22 31.46
CA VAL A 465 -3.12 -4.23 31.29
C VAL A 465 -2.25 -3.86 30.09
N ASP A 466 -0.94 -3.95 30.25
CA ASP A 466 0.00 -3.51 29.20
C ASP A 466 -0.15 -4.34 27.93
N CYS A 467 -0.20 -5.68 28.07
CA CYS A 467 -0.37 -6.56 26.92
C CYS A 467 -0.98 -7.91 27.30
N ILE A 468 -1.95 -8.36 26.51
CA ILE A 468 -2.45 -9.73 26.53
C ILE A 468 -2.24 -10.37 25.16
N ILE A 469 -1.68 -11.57 25.14
CA ILE A 469 -1.53 -12.38 23.94
C ILE A 469 -2.31 -13.69 24.10
N GLU A 470 -3.26 -13.90 23.21
CA GLU A 470 -4.14 -15.07 23.21
C GLU A 470 -3.79 -16.03 22.06
N THR A 471 -3.40 -17.24 22.44
CA THR A 471 -3.16 -18.36 21.52
C THR A 471 -4.33 -19.37 21.62
N PRO A 472 -4.39 -20.38 20.73
CA PRO A 472 -5.41 -21.43 20.84
C PRO A 472 -5.38 -22.21 22.16
N MET A 473 -4.22 -22.32 22.82
CA MET A 473 -4.01 -23.18 24.01
C MET A 473 -3.61 -22.41 25.28
N PHE A 474 -3.15 -21.17 25.13
CA PHE A 474 -2.54 -20.38 26.21
C PHE A 474 -2.96 -18.92 26.13
N VAL A 475 -3.09 -18.28 27.29
CA VAL A 475 -3.27 -16.82 27.44
C VAL A 475 -2.06 -16.27 28.19
N TYR A 476 -1.39 -15.28 27.61
CA TYR A 476 -0.23 -14.62 28.22
C TYR A 476 -0.62 -13.20 28.63
N ILE A 477 -0.48 -12.88 29.91
CA ILE A 477 -0.75 -11.56 30.47
C ILE A 477 0.58 -10.96 30.90
N PHE A 478 0.98 -9.87 30.23
CA PHE A 478 2.22 -9.17 30.49
C PHE A 478 1.98 -7.88 31.25
N GLU A 479 2.87 -7.61 32.20
CA GLU A 479 3.07 -6.31 32.81
C GLU A 479 4.56 -5.98 32.74
N PHE A 480 4.87 -4.77 32.29
CA PHE A 480 6.22 -4.30 32.10
C PHE A 480 6.57 -3.20 33.12
N LYS A 481 7.83 -3.21 33.56
CA LYS A 481 8.41 -2.13 34.36
C LYS A 481 9.67 -1.63 33.68
N ARG A 482 9.91 -0.33 33.84
CA ARG A 482 11.16 0.32 33.45
C ARG A 482 11.94 0.63 34.72
N ASP A 483 13.15 0.10 34.83
CA ASP A 483 14.04 0.32 35.99
C ASP A 483 13.41 -0.01 37.36
N GLY A 484 12.48 -0.98 37.40
CA GLY A 484 11.84 -1.53 38.60
C GLY A 484 12.19 -3.01 38.80
N SER A 485 11.20 -3.86 39.07
CA SER A 485 11.38 -5.32 39.16
C SER A 485 10.24 -6.12 38.53
N ALA A 486 10.56 -7.33 38.05
CA ALA A 486 9.56 -8.27 37.54
C ALA A 486 8.60 -8.75 38.64
N THR A 487 9.03 -8.69 39.90
CA THR A 487 8.21 -9.04 41.07
C THR A 487 7.08 -8.04 41.28
N GLU A 488 7.37 -6.74 41.17
CA GLU A 488 6.36 -5.68 41.26
C GLU A 488 5.37 -5.76 40.10
N ALA A 489 5.87 -6.03 38.89
CA ALA A 489 5.03 -6.25 37.72
C ALA A 489 4.06 -7.43 37.93
N LEU A 490 4.57 -8.59 38.36
CA LEU A 490 3.74 -9.77 38.61
C LEU A 490 2.70 -9.51 39.72
N LYS A 491 3.11 -8.81 40.78
CA LYS A 491 2.22 -8.44 41.89
C LYS A 491 1.08 -7.53 41.42
N GLN A 492 1.37 -6.57 40.53
CA GLN A 492 0.34 -5.71 39.95
C GLN A 492 -0.71 -6.52 39.15
N ILE A 493 -0.27 -7.50 38.34
CA ILE A 493 -1.19 -8.38 37.60
C ILE A 493 -2.14 -9.10 38.56
N GLU A 494 -1.61 -9.61 39.67
CA GLU A 494 -2.39 -10.34 40.68
C GLU A 494 -3.36 -9.43 41.45
N GLU A 495 -2.89 -8.26 41.92
CA GLU A 495 -3.70 -7.29 42.68
C GLU A 495 -4.84 -6.71 41.85
N LYS A 496 -4.56 -6.39 40.58
CA LYS A 496 -5.55 -5.86 39.64
C LYS A 496 -6.47 -6.93 39.06
N GLY A 497 -6.15 -8.21 39.28
CA GLY A 497 -6.98 -9.32 38.86
C GLY A 497 -7.14 -9.43 37.34
N TYR A 498 -6.13 -9.07 36.54
CA TYR A 498 -6.26 -9.06 35.07
C TYR A 498 -6.60 -10.43 34.47
N ALA A 499 -6.29 -11.52 35.18
CA ALA A 499 -6.67 -12.88 34.79
C ALA A 499 -8.15 -13.22 35.01
N ARG A 500 -8.94 -12.40 35.73
CA ARG A 500 -10.34 -12.71 36.08
C ARG A 500 -11.24 -12.82 34.84
N GLU A 501 -10.96 -12.08 33.77
CA GLU A 501 -11.70 -12.17 32.50
C GLU A 501 -11.64 -13.58 31.89
N TYR A 502 -10.57 -14.33 32.17
CA TYR A 502 -10.34 -15.68 31.66
C TYR A 502 -10.72 -16.77 32.67
N ALA A 503 -11.51 -16.46 33.70
CA ALA A 503 -11.85 -17.42 34.76
C ALA A 503 -12.64 -18.64 34.26
N THR A 504 -13.36 -18.52 33.14
CA THR A 504 -14.08 -19.63 32.49
C THR A 504 -13.38 -20.12 31.21
N ASP A 505 -12.13 -19.70 30.99
CA ASP A 505 -11.34 -20.10 29.83
C ASP A 505 -10.69 -21.47 30.08
N ASN A 506 -10.65 -22.32 29.05
CA ASN A 506 -10.05 -23.66 29.14
C ASN A 506 -8.54 -23.67 28.85
N ARG A 507 -7.97 -22.51 28.47
CA ARG A 507 -6.55 -22.33 28.16
C ARG A 507 -5.73 -22.15 29.44
N THR A 508 -4.45 -22.53 29.40
CA THR A 508 -3.52 -22.25 30.50
C THR A 508 -3.13 -20.78 30.48
N ILE A 509 -3.20 -20.10 31.63
CA ILE A 509 -2.92 -18.67 31.74
C ILE A 509 -1.51 -18.47 32.32
N TYR A 510 -0.66 -17.72 31.64
CA TYR A 510 0.65 -17.30 32.13
C TYR A 510 0.61 -15.82 32.51
N LEU A 511 0.96 -15.52 33.76
CA LEU A 511 1.21 -14.17 34.23
C LEU A 511 2.71 -13.89 34.10
N ILE A 512 3.09 -12.83 33.40
CA ILE A 512 4.48 -12.50 33.10
C ILE A 512 4.78 -11.08 33.56
N GLY A 513 5.65 -10.97 34.56
CA GLY A 513 6.26 -9.72 34.97
C GLY A 513 7.62 -9.57 34.31
N CYS A 514 7.89 -8.42 33.69
CA CYS A 514 9.13 -8.16 32.97
C CYS A 514 9.69 -6.79 33.36
N ASN A 515 10.97 -6.73 33.73
CA ASN A 515 11.68 -5.47 33.94
C ASN A 515 12.62 -5.18 32.77
N PHE A 516 12.57 -3.95 32.29
CA PHE A 516 13.46 -3.45 31.26
C PHE A 516 14.38 -2.39 31.86
N SER A 517 15.68 -2.61 31.69
CA SER A 517 16.70 -1.67 32.13
C SER A 517 16.88 -0.58 31.08
N SER A 518 16.67 0.69 31.44
CA SER A 518 17.03 1.81 30.55
C SER A 518 18.55 1.92 30.35
N LYS A 519 19.33 1.38 31.29
CA LYS A 519 20.79 1.33 31.23
C LYS A 519 21.29 0.31 30.20
N THR A 520 20.87 -0.95 30.31
CA THR A 520 21.33 -2.02 29.39
C THR A 520 20.48 -2.10 28.13
N GLY A 521 19.28 -1.50 28.13
CA GLY A 521 18.31 -1.49 27.03
C GLY A 521 17.83 -2.88 26.65
N THR A 522 17.75 -3.77 27.63
CA THR A 522 17.20 -5.12 27.50
C THR A 522 16.50 -5.51 28.81
N ILE A 523 15.86 -6.67 28.78
CA ILE A 523 15.23 -7.30 29.93
C ILE A 523 16.33 -7.81 30.85
N ASP A 524 16.32 -7.40 32.12
CA ASP A 524 17.29 -7.82 33.14
C ASP A 524 16.66 -8.56 34.33
N ASP A 525 15.33 -8.57 34.43
CA ASP A 525 14.56 -9.37 35.39
C ASP A 525 13.26 -9.84 34.74
N TRP A 526 12.91 -11.11 34.92
CA TRP A 526 11.74 -11.76 34.34
C TRP A 526 11.16 -12.78 35.31
N LYS A 527 9.82 -12.79 35.44
CA LYS A 527 9.10 -13.79 36.23
C LYS A 527 7.86 -14.23 35.50
N SER A 528 7.67 -15.54 35.42
CA SER A 528 6.45 -16.15 34.88
C SER A 528 5.78 -17.04 35.92
N LYS A 529 4.44 -17.04 35.92
CA LYS A 529 3.62 -17.90 36.77
C LYS A 529 2.50 -18.50 35.92
N GLY A 530 2.54 -19.82 35.72
CA GLY A 530 1.47 -20.57 35.09
C GLY A 530 0.33 -20.84 36.07
N LYS A 531 -0.89 -20.54 35.66
CA LYS A 531 -2.12 -20.90 36.36
C LYS A 531 -2.95 -21.77 35.41
N SER A 532 -3.05 -23.05 35.75
CA SER A 532 -4.12 -23.91 35.22
C SER A 532 -5.44 -23.43 35.83
N VAL A 533 -6.47 -23.29 35.02
CA VAL A 533 -7.85 -23.09 35.51
C VAL A 533 -8.34 -24.37 36.17
#